data_AF-A0A269XNA6-F1
#
_entry.id   AF-A0A269XNA6-F1
#
_cell.length_a   1.000
_cell.length_b   1.000
_cell.length_c   1.000
_cell.angle_alpha   90.00
_cell.angle_beta   90.00
_cell.angle_gamma   90.00
#
_symmetry.space_group_name_H-M   'P 1'
#
loop_
_entity.id
_entity.type
_entity.pdbx_description
1 polymer ?
#
loop_
_entity_poly.entity_id
_entity_poly.type
_entity_poly.pdbx_seq_one_letter_code
_entity_poly.pdbx_strand_id
1 'polypeptide(L)'
;MKKIYCAILTLSLLLFGCSTINHHLNKTSQSVPEEMPASKYVGQGFQPKAEKSAIEYAKKHRKEYEKLGEQFFKDNFSLNVKATNVVGSGDGVEVFVHCDDHDIVFNASIPFDKESIHEKGSMRSHDNGDNMSTMVGTVLSGFEYRAQKEKYDNLTRTLKENQSKYQYTGYTKD
;
A
#
# COMPACT_ATOMS: atom_id res chain seq x y z
N MET A 1 -62.57 -38.39 -24.13
CA MET A 1 -61.25 -37.90 -24.60
C MET A 1 -60.86 -36.72 -23.72
N LYS A 2 -59.93 -36.92 -22.77
CA LYS A 2 -59.50 -35.90 -21.78
C LYS A 2 -58.43 -35.02 -22.42
N LYS A 3 -58.67 -33.71 -22.50
CA LYS A 3 -57.69 -32.72 -22.98
C LYS A 3 -56.71 -32.41 -21.84
N ILE A 4 -55.44 -32.78 -22.03
CA ILE A 4 -54.34 -32.46 -21.10
C ILE A 4 -53.83 -31.07 -21.47
N TYR A 5 -53.94 -30.12 -20.56
CA TYR A 5 -53.34 -28.80 -20.69
C TYR A 5 -51.89 -28.88 -20.20
N CYS A 6 -50.92 -28.71 -21.10
CA CYS A 6 -49.52 -28.57 -20.76
C CYS A 6 -49.28 -27.19 -20.12
N ALA A 7 -49.14 -27.15 -18.80
CA ALA A 7 -48.64 -25.98 -18.09
C ALA A 7 -47.12 -25.87 -18.32
N ILE A 8 -46.68 -24.83 -19.04
CA ILE A 8 -45.27 -24.50 -19.18
C ILE A 8 -44.83 -23.80 -17.89
N LEU A 9 -44.15 -24.54 -17.02
CA LEU A 9 -43.47 -24.02 -15.84
C LEU A 9 -42.16 -23.38 -16.30
N THR A 10 -42.16 -22.05 -16.46
CA THR A 10 -40.92 -21.29 -16.67
C THR A 10 -40.15 -21.24 -15.36
N LEU A 11 -39.20 -22.16 -15.19
CA LEU A 11 -38.25 -22.17 -14.09
C LEU A 11 -37.25 -21.02 -14.31
N SER A 12 -37.49 -19.88 -13.70
CA SER A 12 -36.52 -18.79 -13.59
C SER A 12 -35.36 -19.26 -12.70
N LEU A 13 -34.22 -19.57 -13.33
CA LEU A 13 -32.95 -19.78 -12.66
C LEU A 13 -32.52 -18.48 -11.96
N LEU A 14 -32.82 -18.37 -10.66
CA LEU A 14 -32.21 -17.38 -9.78
C LEU A 14 -30.76 -17.81 -9.52
N LEU A 15 -29.86 -17.46 -10.45
CA LEU A 15 -28.42 -17.42 -10.18
C LEU A 15 -28.13 -16.14 -9.38
N PHE A 16 -28.39 -16.16 -8.08
CA PHE A 16 -27.91 -15.16 -7.15
C PHE A 16 -26.99 -15.80 -6.11
N GLY A 17 -25.70 -15.53 -6.31
CA GLY A 17 -24.74 -15.28 -5.25
C GLY A 17 -24.22 -16.49 -4.49
N CYS A 18 -22.95 -16.83 -4.73
CA CYS A 18 -22.15 -17.56 -3.76
C CYS A 18 -22.01 -16.67 -2.51
N SER A 19 -22.92 -16.80 -1.54
CA SER A 19 -22.80 -16.13 -0.26
C SER A 19 -21.70 -16.80 0.55
N THR A 20 -20.59 -16.08 0.72
CA THR A 20 -19.48 -16.42 1.61
C THR A 20 -20.02 -16.72 3.00
N ILE A 21 -19.72 -17.90 3.51
CA ILE A 21 -20.01 -18.32 4.88
C ILE A 21 -19.17 -17.45 5.81
N ASN A 22 -19.82 -16.59 6.58
CA ASN A 22 -19.18 -15.77 7.61
C ASN A 22 -18.54 -16.68 8.67
N HIS A 23 -17.21 -16.77 8.67
CA HIS A 23 -16.48 -17.30 9.82
C HIS A 23 -16.62 -16.32 10.99
N HIS A 24 -17.09 -16.84 12.11
CA HIS A 24 -17.21 -16.18 13.40
C HIS A 24 -15.92 -15.43 13.78
N LEU A 25 -15.93 -14.10 13.72
CA LEU A 25 -14.91 -13.24 14.32
C LEU A 25 -15.55 -12.45 15.46
N ASN A 26 -15.05 -12.71 16.66
CA ASN A 26 -15.42 -12.05 17.90
C ASN A 26 -15.40 -10.52 17.74
N LYS A 27 -16.57 -9.90 17.84
CA LYS A 27 -16.74 -8.45 18.03
C LYS A 27 -16.17 -8.06 19.39
N THR A 28 -14.95 -7.52 19.42
CA THR A 28 -14.45 -6.68 20.52
C THR A 28 -13.52 -5.61 19.99
N SER A 29 -13.75 -4.37 20.45
CA SER A 29 -13.14 -3.09 20.05
C SER A 29 -13.62 -2.53 18.71
N GLN A 30 -13.67 -1.19 18.62
CA GLN A 30 -14.14 -0.38 17.51
C GLN A 30 -13.32 -0.71 16.24
N SER A 31 -13.73 -1.76 15.53
CA SER A 31 -12.96 -2.35 14.44
C SER A 31 -13.06 -1.49 13.18
N VAL A 32 -11.93 -1.20 12.56
CA VAL A 32 -11.90 -0.69 11.19
C VAL A 32 -12.68 -1.67 10.31
N PRO A 33 -13.67 -1.23 9.53
CA PRO A 33 -14.41 -2.12 8.64
C PRO A 33 -13.48 -2.69 7.57
N GLU A 34 -13.81 -3.88 7.06
CA GLU A 34 -13.05 -4.55 5.99
C GLU A 34 -12.94 -3.67 4.74
N GLU A 35 -14.02 -2.96 4.40
CA GLU A 35 -14.06 -1.99 3.32
C GLU A 35 -14.63 -0.65 3.79
N MET A 36 -14.18 0.43 3.15
CA MET A 36 -14.76 1.76 3.31
C MET A 36 -14.53 2.59 2.05
N PRO A 37 -15.30 3.69 1.86
CA PRO A 37 -15.08 4.57 0.72
C PRO A 37 -13.64 5.08 0.68
N ALA A 38 -12.99 5.01 -0.50
CA ALA A 38 -11.61 5.45 -0.67
C ALA A 38 -11.38 6.91 -0.24
N SER A 39 -12.40 7.77 -0.43
CA SER A 39 -12.38 9.17 0.03
C SER A 39 -12.36 9.36 1.55
N LYS A 40 -12.59 8.31 2.33
CA LYS A 40 -12.55 8.30 3.80
C LYS A 40 -11.42 7.44 4.36
N TYR A 41 -10.68 6.74 3.51
CA TYR A 41 -9.58 5.89 3.90
C TYR A 41 -8.30 6.72 3.95
N VAL A 42 -7.67 6.77 5.13
CA VAL A 42 -6.42 7.49 5.46
C VAL A 42 -5.38 6.52 6.04
N GLY A 43 -5.43 5.24 5.61
CA GLY A 43 -4.50 4.19 6.05
C GLY A 43 -4.93 3.41 7.29
N GLN A 44 -6.10 3.67 7.88
CA GLN A 44 -6.57 2.94 9.07
C GLN A 44 -6.68 1.43 8.80
N GLY A 45 -6.12 0.62 9.67
CA GLY A 45 -6.14 -0.84 9.54
C GLY A 45 -5.20 -1.41 8.47
N PHE A 46 -4.40 -0.59 7.80
CA PHE A 46 -3.36 -1.07 6.89
C PHE A 46 -2.35 -1.95 7.65
N GLN A 47 -2.22 -3.21 7.23
CA GLN A 47 -1.30 -4.17 7.83
C GLN A 47 -0.94 -5.24 6.79
N PRO A 48 0.30 -5.26 6.27
CA PRO A 48 0.80 -6.40 5.51
C PRO A 48 0.67 -7.70 6.30
N LYS A 49 0.66 -8.83 5.60
CA LYS A 49 0.65 -10.14 6.27
C LYS A 49 1.88 -10.24 7.16
N ALA A 50 1.68 -10.32 8.47
CA ALA A 50 2.75 -10.31 9.45
C ALA A 50 2.40 -11.14 10.67
N GLU A 51 3.43 -11.64 11.36
CA GLU A 51 3.28 -12.19 12.70
C GLU A 51 2.84 -11.11 13.70
N LYS A 52 2.05 -11.48 14.70
CA LYS A 52 1.70 -10.56 15.80
C LYS A 52 2.96 -10.03 16.50
N SER A 53 3.98 -10.87 16.63
CA SER A 53 5.29 -10.52 17.20
C SER A 53 5.96 -9.38 16.41
N ALA A 54 5.92 -9.45 15.08
CA ALA A 54 6.49 -8.47 14.17
C ALA A 54 5.75 -7.13 14.24
N ILE A 55 4.41 -7.16 14.31
CA ILE A 55 3.58 -5.96 14.46
C ILE A 55 3.89 -5.22 15.76
N GLU A 56 3.98 -5.95 16.88
CA GLU A 56 4.32 -5.36 18.18
C GLU A 56 5.75 -4.83 18.19
N TYR A 57 6.69 -5.56 17.58
CA TYR A 57 8.08 -5.17 17.47
C TYR A 57 8.27 -3.88 16.66
N ALA A 58 7.65 -3.79 15.48
CA ALA A 58 7.67 -2.59 14.63
C ALA A 58 7.16 -1.35 15.37
N LYS A 59 6.08 -1.49 16.16
CA LYS A 59 5.54 -0.40 16.98
C LYS A 59 6.52 0.04 18.07
N LYS A 60 7.16 -0.91 18.75
CA LYS A 60 8.10 -0.65 19.84
C LYS A 60 9.36 0.06 19.34
N HIS A 61 9.85 -0.32 18.16
CA HIS A 61 11.13 0.15 17.59
C HIS A 61 10.94 1.14 16.43
N ARG A 62 9.76 1.75 16.31
CA ARG A 62 9.38 2.60 15.16
C ARG A 62 10.44 3.63 14.77
N LYS A 63 10.90 4.45 15.71
CA LYS A 63 11.87 5.53 15.43
C LYS A 63 13.24 5.03 14.96
N GLU A 64 13.63 3.82 15.36
CA GLU A 64 14.89 3.21 14.94
C GLU A 64 14.78 2.76 13.48
N TYR A 65 13.65 2.12 13.12
CA TYR A 65 13.35 1.74 11.75
C TYR A 65 13.09 2.91 10.81
N GLU A 66 12.45 4.00 11.28
CA GLU A 66 12.31 5.24 10.48
C GLU A 66 13.70 5.74 10.04
N LYS A 67 14.65 5.85 10.97
CA LYS A 67 16.04 6.24 10.65
C LYS A 67 16.74 5.23 9.75
N LEU A 68 16.53 3.95 9.99
CA LEU A 68 17.17 2.88 9.21
C LEU A 68 16.71 2.92 7.74
N GLY A 69 15.41 3.07 7.52
CA GLY A 69 14.85 3.24 6.17
C GLY A 69 15.38 4.50 5.49
N GLU A 70 15.38 5.64 6.18
CA GLU A 70 15.94 6.89 5.63
C GLU A 70 17.43 6.74 5.27
N GLN A 71 18.22 6.10 6.13
CA GLN A 71 19.64 5.84 5.89
C GLN A 71 19.87 4.93 4.69
N PHE A 72 19.03 3.89 4.51
CA PHE A 72 19.13 3.00 3.35
C PHE A 72 19.02 3.77 2.03
N PHE A 73 18.03 4.65 1.89
CA PHE A 73 17.89 5.45 0.66
C PHE A 73 19.02 6.44 0.49
N LYS A 74 19.54 6.99 1.61
CA LYS A 74 20.70 7.89 1.57
C LYS A 74 21.95 7.17 1.07
N ASP A 75 22.24 5.98 1.57
CA ASP A 75 23.48 5.25 1.27
C ASP A 75 23.48 4.62 -0.12
N ASN A 76 22.32 4.17 -0.60
CA ASN A 76 22.20 3.46 -1.87
C ASN A 76 21.91 4.39 -3.05
N PHE A 77 21.15 5.47 -2.82
CA PHE A 77 20.68 6.35 -3.90
C PHE A 77 21.11 7.81 -3.73
N SER A 78 21.76 8.17 -2.62
CA SER A 78 22.13 9.56 -2.29
C SER A 78 20.93 10.51 -2.16
N LEU A 79 19.73 9.98 -1.95
CA LEU A 79 18.48 10.74 -1.84
C LEU A 79 18.05 10.88 -0.39
N ASN A 80 17.55 12.06 -0.02
CA ASN A 80 16.93 12.28 1.28
C ASN A 80 15.45 11.93 1.19
N VAL A 81 15.02 10.92 1.93
CA VAL A 81 13.62 10.51 2.05
C VAL A 81 13.13 10.74 3.47
N LYS A 82 11.82 10.67 3.68
CA LYS A 82 11.19 10.69 5.01
C LYS A 82 10.36 9.44 5.20
N ALA A 83 10.52 8.76 6.33
CA ALA A 83 9.65 7.65 6.68
C ALA A 83 8.20 8.15 6.90
N THR A 84 7.24 7.49 6.26
CA THR A 84 5.80 7.80 6.37
C THR A 84 5.07 6.75 7.21
N ASN A 85 5.53 5.49 7.18
CA ASN A 85 4.95 4.44 8.01
C ASN A 85 5.98 3.36 8.36
N VAL A 86 5.77 2.69 9.50
CA VAL A 86 6.55 1.52 9.93
C VAL A 86 5.57 0.49 10.46
N VAL A 87 5.58 -0.69 9.85
CA VAL A 87 4.64 -1.78 10.15
C VAL A 87 5.37 -3.11 10.25
N GLY A 88 4.79 -4.09 10.95
CA GLY A 88 5.28 -5.47 10.84
C GLY A 88 4.99 -6.01 9.44
N SER A 89 5.90 -6.79 8.88
CA SER A 89 5.74 -7.44 7.56
C SER A 89 6.47 -8.78 7.58
N GLY A 90 5.76 -9.87 7.27
CA GLY A 90 6.29 -11.22 7.50
C GLY A 90 6.64 -11.44 8.99
N ASP A 91 7.87 -11.89 9.24
CA ASP A 91 8.47 -12.02 10.56
C ASP A 91 9.34 -10.79 10.96
N GLY A 92 9.48 -9.80 10.07
CA GLY A 92 10.28 -8.59 10.21
C GLY A 92 9.47 -7.29 10.24
N VAL A 93 10.07 -6.21 9.74
CA VAL A 93 9.51 -4.85 9.73
C VAL A 93 9.60 -4.29 8.31
N GLU A 94 8.64 -3.47 7.91
CA GLU A 94 8.68 -2.76 6.62
C GLU A 94 8.50 -1.26 6.85
N VAL A 95 9.38 -0.49 6.21
CA VAL A 95 9.43 0.97 6.32
C VAL A 95 8.98 1.57 5.00
N PHE A 96 7.92 2.36 5.04
CA PHE A 96 7.43 3.15 3.92
C PHE A 96 8.06 4.54 3.97
N VAL A 97 8.49 5.04 2.82
CA VAL A 97 9.14 6.34 2.70
C VAL A 97 8.54 7.17 1.57
N HIS A 98 8.62 8.49 1.73
CA HIS A 98 8.34 9.47 0.70
C HIS A 98 9.62 10.25 0.37
N CYS A 99 9.94 10.33 -0.93
CA CYS A 99 11.00 11.19 -1.45
C CYS A 99 10.38 12.43 -2.07
N ASP A 100 10.96 13.59 -1.73
CA ASP A 100 10.76 14.87 -2.40
C ASP A 100 12.08 15.63 -2.27
N ASP A 101 13.03 15.29 -3.15
CA ASP A 101 14.42 15.76 -3.08
C ASP A 101 14.89 16.18 -4.48
N HIS A 102 15.24 17.46 -4.67
CA HIS A 102 15.61 18.03 -5.97
C HIS A 102 14.61 17.69 -7.10
N ASP A 103 13.31 17.83 -6.82
CA ASP A 103 12.18 17.48 -7.70
C ASP A 103 12.04 15.99 -8.06
N ILE A 104 12.82 15.10 -7.42
CA ILE A 104 12.66 13.65 -7.53
C ILE A 104 11.62 13.23 -6.49
N VAL A 105 10.46 12.77 -6.97
CA VAL A 105 9.30 12.48 -6.13
C VAL A 105 8.83 11.05 -6.32
N PHE A 106 8.83 10.25 -5.25
CA PHE A 106 8.30 8.89 -5.25
C PHE A 106 7.88 8.43 -3.85
N ASN A 107 7.12 7.35 -3.79
CA ASN A 107 6.92 6.57 -2.57
C ASN A 107 7.51 5.18 -2.78
N ALA A 108 8.11 4.61 -1.74
CA ALA A 108 8.69 3.27 -1.75
C ALA A 108 8.54 2.61 -0.38
N SER A 109 8.79 1.30 -0.31
CA SER A 109 8.95 0.59 0.96
C SER A 109 10.13 -0.37 0.91
N ILE A 110 10.73 -0.60 2.07
CA ILE A 110 11.88 -1.51 2.24
C ILE A 110 11.63 -2.42 3.46
N PRO A 111 11.63 -3.76 3.29
CA PRO A 111 11.60 -4.69 4.41
C PRO A 111 12.97 -4.82 5.10
N PHE A 112 12.94 -5.10 6.39
CA PHE A 112 14.08 -5.33 7.26
C PHE A 112 13.80 -6.50 8.21
N ASP A 113 14.84 -7.29 8.48
CA ASP A 113 14.81 -8.26 9.57
C ASP A 113 14.81 -7.54 10.92
N LYS A 114 14.26 -8.19 11.97
CA LYS A 114 14.22 -7.62 13.32
C LYS A 114 15.60 -7.20 13.84
N GLU A 115 16.64 -7.94 13.47
CA GLU A 115 18.02 -7.71 13.90
C GLU A 115 18.68 -6.50 13.22
N SER A 116 18.09 -5.94 12.16
CA SER A 116 18.69 -4.85 11.36
C SER A 116 18.96 -3.59 12.18
N ILE A 117 18.23 -3.36 13.28
CA ILE A 117 18.46 -2.22 14.19
C ILE A 117 19.79 -2.31 14.95
N HIS A 118 20.40 -3.50 15.00
CA HIS A 118 21.67 -3.74 15.67
C HIS A 118 22.86 -3.58 14.73
N GLU A 119 22.61 -3.51 13.42
CA GLU A 119 23.63 -3.22 12.43
C GLU A 119 24.17 -1.80 12.60
N LYS A 120 25.49 -1.66 12.49
CA LYS A 120 26.18 -0.37 12.60
C LYS A 120 26.97 -0.14 11.33
N GLY A 121 26.96 1.10 10.86
CA GLY A 121 27.71 1.51 9.68
C GLY A 121 26.79 1.79 8.50
N SER A 122 27.32 1.61 7.29
CA SER A 122 26.59 1.90 6.06
C SER A 122 25.56 0.83 5.75
N MET A 123 24.39 1.27 5.26
CA MET A 123 23.30 0.45 4.75
C MET A 123 23.45 0.14 3.24
N ARG A 124 24.65 0.30 2.69
CA ARG A 124 24.90 0.03 1.27
C ARG A 124 24.66 -1.45 0.97
N SER A 125 23.68 -1.71 0.13
CA SER A 125 23.32 -3.06 -0.28
C SER A 125 24.30 -3.59 -1.33
N HIS A 126 24.54 -4.89 -1.25
CA HIS A 126 25.23 -5.67 -2.28
C HIS A 126 24.28 -6.63 -3.01
N ASP A 127 22.97 -6.52 -2.77
CA ASP A 127 21.95 -7.29 -3.45
C ASP A 127 21.89 -6.93 -4.94
N ASN A 128 22.00 -7.95 -5.79
CA ASN A 128 21.91 -7.85 -7.24
C ASN A 128 20.69 -8.62 -7.80
N GLY A 129 19.75 -9.01 -6.94
CA GLY A 129 18.54 -9.72 -7.32
C GLY A 129 17.41 -8.83 -7.83
N ASP A 130 16.29 -9.48 -8.12
CA ASP A 130 15.09 -8.85 -8.69
C ASP A 130 14.45 -7.83 -7.75
N ASN A 131 14.57 -8.03 -6.43
CA ASN A 131 14.04 -7.10 -5.42
C ASN A 131 14.76 -5.75 -5.48
N MET A 132 16.09 -5.76 -5.49
CA MET A 132 16.86 -4.52 -5.68
C MET A 132 16.61 -3.90 -7.05
N SER A 133 16.50 -4.70 -8.11
CA SER A 133 16.17 -4.18 -9.45
C SER A 133 14.80 -3.48 -9.47
N THR A 134 13.81 -4.04 -8.78
CA THR A 134 12.49 -3.42 -8.61
C THR A 134 12.58 -2.12 -7.81
N MET A 135 13.36 -2.10 -6.72
CA MET A 135 13.61 -0.88 -5.94
C MET A 135 14.24 0.23 -6.79
N VAL A 136 15.24 -0.10 -7.61
CA VAL A 136 15.86 0.85 -8.56
C VAL A 136 14.81 1.40 -9.53
N GLY A 137 13.95 0.53 -10.09
CA GLY A 137 12.85 0.96 -10.96
C GLY A 137 11.88 1.92 -10.27
N THR A 138 11.51 1.65 -9.01
CA THR A 138 10.67 2.54 -8.20
C THR A 138 11.35 3.89 -7.99
N VAL A 139 12.64 3.93 -7.65
CA VAL A 139 13.38 5.19 -7.49
C VAL A 139 13.45 5.96 -8.81
N LEU A 140 13.73 5.27 -9.92
CA LEU A 140 13.77 5.88 -11.26
C LEU A 140 12.42 6.50 -11.67
N SER A 141 11.29 6.02 -11.16
CA SER A 141 9.99 6.67 -11.40
C SER A 141 9.94 8.13 -10.93
N GLY A 142 10.66 8.47 -9.85
CA GLY A 142 10.77 9.85 -9.38
C GLY A 142 11.66 10.71 -10.28
N PHE A 143 12.68 10.11 -10.91
CA PHE A 143 13.49 10.79 -11.92
C PHE A 143 12.67 11.05 -13.20
N GLU A 144 11.83 10.10 -13.60
CA GLU A 144 10.90 10.28 -14.72
C GLU A 144 9.87 11.37 -14.44
N TYR A 145 9.33 11.42 -13.22
CA TYR A 145 8.49 12.54 -12.78
C TYR A 145 9.24 13.86 -12.95
N ARG A 146 10.46 13.97 -12.45
CA ARG A 146 11.30 15.17 -12.60
C ARG A 146 11.50 15.56 -14.06
N ALA A 147 11.83 14.59 -14.92
CA ALA A 147 12.08 14.82 -16.34
C ALA A 147 10.85 15.36 -17.09
N GLN A 148 9.64 15.03 -16.63
CA GLN A 148 8.37 15.43 -17.24
C GLN A 148 7.47 16.21 -16.27
N LYS A 149 8.07 16.93 -15.31
CA LYS A 149 7.36 17.52 -14.17
C LYS A 149 6.14 18.35 -14.57
N GLU A 150 6.34 19.29 -15.49
CA GLU A 150 5.28 20.16 -15.97
C GLU A 150 4.10 19.38 -16.57
N LYS A 151 4.38 18.32 -17.35
CA LYS A 151 3.36 17.47 -17.97
C LYS A 151 2.56 16.70 -16.90
N TYR A 152 3.23 16.13 -15.91
CA TYR A 152 2.56 15.39 -14.82
C TYR A 152 1.77 16.32 -13.88
N ASP A 153 2.30 17.50 -13.59
CA ASP A 153 1.61 18.51 -12.77
C ASP A 153 0.35 19.03 -13.49
N ASN A 154 0.45 19.29 -14.79
CA ASN A 154 -0.70 19.66 -15.63
C ASN A 154 -1.75 18.55 -15.69
N LEU A 155 -1.34 17.29 -15.89
CA LEU A 155 -2.25 16.15 -15.86
C LEU A 155 -2.97 16.04 -14.50
N THR A 156 -2.23 16.18 -13.40
CA THR A 156 -2.78 16.14 -12.05
C THR A 156 -3.82 17.24 -11.84
N ARG A 157 -3.55 18.45 -12.33
CA ARG A 157 -4.49 19.57 -12.29
C ARG A 157 -5.74 19.29 -13.13
N THR A 158 -5.58 18.81 -14.36
CA THR A 158 -6.71 18.44 -15.23
C THR A 158 -7.60 17.37 -14.59
N LEU A 159 -7.01 16.36 -13.94
CA LEU A 159 -7.78 15.35 -13.21
C LEU A 159 -8.58 16.01 -12.07
N LYS A 160 -7.94 16.81 -11.21
CA LYS A 160 -8.62 17.51 -10.11
C LYS A 160 -9.77 18.40 -10.57
N GLU A 161 -9.57 19.18 -11.62
CA GLU A 161 -10.60 20.08 -12.19
C GLU A 161 -11.83 19.31 -12.72
N ASN A 162 -11.67 18.04 -13.10
CA ASN A 162 -12.71 17.22 -13.73
C ASN A 162 -13.40 16.23 -12.76
N GLN A 163 -13.01 16.19 -11.48
CA GLN A 163 -13.57 15.26 -10.49
C GLN A 163 -15.10 15.37 -10.36
N SER A 164 -15.63 16.58 -10.22
CA SER A 164 -17.08 16.80 -10.08
C SER A 164 -17.85 16.46 -11.35
N LYS A 165 -17.27 16.80 -12.52
CA LYS A 165 -17.91 16.58 -13.83
C LYS A 165 -18.11 15.09 -14.12
N TYR A 166 -17.09 14.28 -13.81
CA TYR A 166 -17.13 12.83 -14.06
C TYR A 166 -17.36 11.99 -12.79
N GLN A 167 -17.71 12.63 -11.67
CA GLN A 167 -18.13 12.00 -10.42
C GLN A 167 -17.15 10.95 -9.90
N TYR A 168 -15.87 11.31 -9.78
CA TYR A 168 -14.85 10.43 -9.20
C TYR A 168 -14.03 11.13 -8.11
N THR A 169 -13.37 10.33 -7.28
CA THR A 169 -12.38 10.77 -6.29
C THR A 169 -11.09 9.97 -6.48
N GLY A 170 -9.95 10.56 -6.12
CA GLY A 170 -8.70 9.82 -5.93
C GLY A 170 -8.58 9.22 -4.54
N TYR A 171 -7.42 8.64 -4.24
CA TYR A 171 -7.03 8.35 -2.85
C TYR A 171 -6.88 9.64 -2.05
N THR A 172 -6.97 9.51 -0.72
CA THR A 172 -6.57 10.60 0.19
C THR A 172 -5.06 10.77 0.18
N LYS A 173 -4.57 11.83 0.83
CA LYS A 173 -3.13 12.15 0.87
C LYS A 173 -2.36 11.26 1.87
N ASP A 174 -3.06 10.79 2.90
CA ASP A 174 -2.48 10.15 4.09
C ASP A 174 -2.12 8.68 3.86
#